data_AF-A0A956L5D3-F1
#
_entry.id   AF-A0A956L5D3-F1
#
_cell.length_a   1.000
_cell.length_b   1.000
_cell.length_c   1.000
_cell.angle_alpha   90.00
_cell.angle_beta   90.00
_cell.angle_gamma   90.00
#
_symmetry.space_group_name_H-M   'P 1'
#
loop_
_entity.id
_entity.type
_entity.pdbx_description
1 polymer ?
#
loop_
_entity_poly.entity_id
_entity_poly.type
_entity_poly.pdbx_seq_one_letter_code
_entity_poly.pdbx_strand_id
1 'polypeptide(L)'
;ARDVKALRATPPDRLSARVAALADAMTGSVDLVLVLAYDTRFASRMGGGRVCYEAEGTLRAVDAWTGEVRAETSATVRADGVGDAGADAAARTQLAEALVGQLLEALPPGR
;
A
#
# COMPACT_ATOMS: atom_id res chain seq x y z
N ALA A 1 -8.20 8.40 -13.66
CA ALA A 1 -8.86 9.74 -13.70
C ALA A 1 -10.16 9.75 -14.53
N ARG A 2 -10.20 9.10 -15.71
CA ARG A 2 -11.39 9.04 -16.58
C ARG A 2 -12.54 8.25 -15.94
N ASP A 3 -12.23 7.16 -15.24
CA ASP A 3 -13.23 6.26 -14.63
C ASP A 3 -13.87 6.82 -13.37
N VAL A 4 -13.10 7.55 -12.54
CA VAL A 4 -13.63 8.22 -11.34
C VAL A 4 -14.65 9.31 -11.72
N LYS A 5 -14.39 10.08 -12.78
CA LYS A 5 -15.32 11.09 -13.29
C LYS A 5 -16.60 10.44 -13.86
N ALA A 6 -16.45 9.32 -14.58
CA ALA A 6 -17.58 8.57 -15.11
C ALA A 6 -18.44 7.91 -14.02
N LEU A 7 -17.82 7.37 -12.96
CA LEU A 7 -18.51 6.82 -11.79
C LEU A 7 -19.31 7.90 -11.05
N ARG A 8 -18.70 9.07 -10.79
CA ARG A 8 -19.39 10.20 -10.13
C ARG A 8 -20.54 10.77 -10.94
N ALA A 9 -20.50 10.66 -12.26
CA ALA A 9 -21.55 11.12 -13.16
C ALA A 9 -22.65 10.06 -13.41
N THR A 10 -22.47 8.83 -12.92
CA THR A 10 -23.45 7.76 -13.08
C THR A 10 -24.54 7.90 -12.02
N PRO A 11 -25.84 7.91 -12.40
CA PRO A 11 -26.94 7.92 -11.44
C PRO A 11 -26.84 6.77 -10.43
N PRO A 12 -27.18 6.97 -9.13
CA PRO A 12 -27.03 5.95 -8.09
C PRO A 12 -27.73 4.62 -8.38
N ASP A 13 -28.88 4.66 -9.06
CA ASP A 13 -29.66 3.51 -9.51
C ASP A 13 -28.97 2.67 -10.60
N ARG A 14 -27.99 3.25 -11.30
CA ARG A 14 -27.22 2.59 -12.38
C ARG A 14 -25.78 2.27 -11.98
N LEU A 15 -25.34 2.78 -10.84
CA LEU A 15 -23.99 2.56 -10.31
C LEU A 15 -23.74 1.08 -10.05
N SER A 16 -24.68 0.39 -9.42
CA SER A 16 -24.57 -1.04 -9.09
C SER A 16 -24.36 -1.91 -10.34
N ALA A 17 -25.13 -1.68 -11.41
CA ALA A 17 -25.00 -2.43 -12.65
C ALA A 17 -23.67 -2.16 -13.37
N ARG A 18 -23.17 -0.92 -13.30
CA ARG A 18 -21.90 -0.53 -13.91
C ARG A 18 -20.69 -1.06 -13.12
N VAL A 19 -20.78 -1.06 -11.80
CA VAL A 19 -19.78 -1.69 -10.92
C VAL A 19 -19.76 -3.20 -11.14
N ALA A 20 -20.91 -3.85 -11.25
CA ALA A 20 -20.99 -5.28 -11.59
C ALA A 20 -20.37 -5.59 -12.96
N ALA A 21 -20.68 -4.81 -14.00
CA ALA A 21 -20.09 -5.02 -15.33
C ALA A 21 -18.57 -4.78 -15.36
N LEU A 22 -18.07 -3.82 -14.58
CA LEU A 22 -16.63 -3.61 -14.40
C LEU A 22 -16.00 -4.78 -13.65
N ALA A 23 -16.66 -5.27 -12.61
CA ALA A 23 -16.21 -6.42 -11.84
C ALA A 23 -16.10 -7.65 -12.75
N ASP A 24 -17.16 -8.00 -13.49
CA ASP A 24 -17.16 -9.12 -14.44
C ASP A 24 -16.06 -9.01 -15.50
N ALA A 25 -15.80 -7.81 -16.00
CA ALA A 25 -14.73 -7.57 -16.98
C ALA A 25 -13.31 -7.70 -16.39
N MET A 26 -13.17 -7.53 -15.08
CA MET A 26 -11.90 -7.63 -14.35
C MET A 26 -11.73 -9.00 -13.66
N THR A 27 -12.79 -9.82 -13.55
CA THR A 27 -12.76 -11.15 -12.95
C THR A 27 -11.65 -12.01 -13.56
N GLY A 28 -10.75 -12.52 -12.72
CA GLY A 28 -9.58 -13.30 -13.13
C GLY A 28 -8.39 -12.49 -13.68
N SER A 29 -8.49 -11.16 -13.74
CA SER A 29 -7.36 -10.26 -14.05
C SER A 29 -6.77 -9.59 -12.80
N VAL A 30 -7.56 -9.44 -11.73
CA VAL A 30 -7.13 -8.89 -10.43
C VAL A 30 -7.77 -9.70 -9.30
N ASP A 31 -6.95 -10.41 -8.53
CA ASP A 31 -7.44 -11.21 -7.39
C ASP A 31 -7.14 -10.55 -6.04
N LEU A 32 -6.10 -9.70 -6.00
CA LEU A 32 -5.61 -9.08 -4.77
C LEU A 32 -5.30 -7.60 -4.98
N VAL A 33 -5.74 -6.76 -4.04
CA VAL A 33 -5.40 -5.34 -3.94
C VAL A 33 -4.49 -5.13 -2.73
N LEU A 34 -3.31 -4.56 -2.96
CA LEU A 34 -2.40 -4.16 -1.89
C LEU A 34 -2.64 -2.70 -1.51
N VAL A 35 -2.92 -2.45 -0.23
CA VAL A 35 -3.15 -1.11 0.31
C VAL A 35 -2.09 -0.80 1.36
N LEU A 36 -1.22 0.16 1.06
CA LEU A 36 -0.19 0.66 1.96
C LEU A 36 -0.61 2.00 2.56
N ALA A 37 -0.61 2.09 3.89
CA ALA A 37 -0.69 3.34 4.63
C ALA A 37 0.60 3.50 5.45
N TYR A 38 1.27 4.65 5.34
CA TYR A 38 2.53 4.87 6.05
C TYR A 38 2.75 6.35 6.35
N ASP A 39 3.62 6.60 7.33
CA ASP A 39 4.15 7.91 7.67
C ASP A 39 5.67 7.84 7.87
N THR A 40 6.34 8.97 7.70
CA THR A 40 7.79 9.13 7.81
C THR A 40 8.11 10.36 8.64
N ARG A 41 8.98 10.22 9.63
CA ARG A 41 9.40 11.33 10.49
C ARG A 41 10.90 11.41 10.65
N PHE A 42 11.39 12.64 10.72
CA PHE A 42 12.77 12.90 11.11
C PHE A 42 13.00 12.37 12.54
N ALA A 43 14.04 11.56 12.72
CA ALA A 43 14.41 11.00 14.01
C ALA A 43 15.60 11.73 14.63
N SER A 44 16.71 11.84 13.89
CA SER A 44 17.92 12.50 14.39
C SER A 44 18.87 12.95 13.29
N ARG A 45 19.76 13.89 13.62
CA ARG A 45 20.86 14.32 12.76
C ARG A 45 22.13 13.58 13.16
N MET A 46 22.87 13.10 12.17
CA MET A 46 24.16 12.45 12.33
C MET A 46 25.29 13.31 11.78
N GLY A 47 26.53 12.97 12.13
CA GLY A 47 27.72 13.66 11.60
C GLY A 47 27.81 13.55 10.08
N GLY A 48 28.51 14.51 9.44
CA GLY A 48 28.82 14.44 8.01
C GLY A 48 27.62 14.62 7.08
N GLY A 49 26.59 15.37 7.49
CA GLY A 49 25.42 15.65 6.66
C GLY A 49 24.43 14.50 6.52
N ARG A 50 24.62 13.41 7.28
CA ARG A 50 23.66 12.31 7.36
C ARG A 50 22.54 12.63 8.34
N VAL A 51 21.35 12.14 8.05
CA VAL A 51 20.19 12.21 8.94
C VAL A 51 19.51 10.85 8.98
N CYS A 52 18.80 10.59 10.07
CA CYS A 52 18.05 9.37 10.31
C CYS A 52 16.56 9.68 10.30
N TYR A 53 15.80 8.87 9.59
CA TYR A 53 14.35 8.93 9.51
C TYR A 53 13.77 7.62 10.01
N GLU A 54 12.64 7.73 10.70
CA GLU A 54 11.82 6.59 11.09
C GLU A 54 10.59 6.55 10.19
N ALA A 55 10.24 5.37 9.73
CA ALA A 55 9.03 5.13 8.95
C ALA A 55 8.20 4.04 9.61
N GLU A 56 6.89 4.25 9.71
CA GLU A 56 5.94 3.26 10.20
C GLU A 56 4.79 3.12 9.23
N GLY A 57 4.24 1.92 9.12
CA GLY A 57 3.11 1.70 8.23
C GLY A 57 2.47 0.33 8.36
N THR A 58 1.36 0.20 7.64
CA THR A 58 0.55 -1.00 7.55
C THR A 58 0.32 -1.35 6.09
N LEU A 59 0.51 -2.62 5.74
CA LEU A 59 0.22 -3.17 4.43
C LEU A 59 -0.89 -4.21 4.54
N ARG A 60 -1.96 -4.02 3.77
CA ARG A 60 -3.10 -4.92 3.68
C ARG A 60 -3.18 -5.57 2.32
N ALA A 61 -3.36 -6.88 2.29
CA ALA A 61 -3.76 -7.65 1.13
C ALA A 61 -5.27 -7.87 1.20
N VAL A 62 -6.02 -7.29 0.26
CA VAL A 62 -7.48 -7.34 0.22
C VAL A 62 -7.91 -8.14 -1.00
N ASP A 63 -8.81 -9.09 -0.81
CA ASP A 63 -9.48 -9.78 -1.91
C ASP A 63 -10.27 -8.77 -2.73
N ALA A 64 -9.98 -8.70 -4.04
CA ALA A 64 -10.55 -7.69 -4.91
C ALA A 64 -12.08 -7.80 -5.06
N TRP A 65 -12.65 -8.98 -4.79
CA TRP A 65 -14.05 -9.31 -5.06
C TRP A 65 -14.90 -9.30 -3.81
N THR A 66 -14.38 -9.84 -2.71
CA THR A 66 -15.11 -9.91 -1.44
C THR A 66 -14.82 -8.72 -0.54
N GLY A 67 -13.72 -8.00 -0.79
CA GLY A 67 -13.22 -6.96 0.13
C GLY A 67 -12.66 -7.54 1.43
N GLU A 68 -12.54 -8.86 1.54
CA GLU A 68 -11.98 -9.53 2.71
C GLU A 68 -10.48 -9.25 2.81
N VAL A 69 -10.02 -8.87 4.00
CA VAL A 69 -8.58 -8.74 4.28
C VAL A 69 -8.00 -10.14 4.42
N ARG A 70 -7.16 -10.53 3.45
CA ARG A 70 -6.48 -11.83 3.41
C ARG A 70 -5.26 -11.88 4.34
N ALA A 71 -4.56 -10.75 4.45
CA ALA A 71 -3.44 -10.57 5.37
C ALA A 71 -3.26 -9.08 5.67
N GLU A 72 -2.79 -8.79 6.87
CA GLU A 72 -2.43 -7.44 7.32
C GLU A 72 -1.14 -7.53 8.12
N THR A 73 -0.20 -6.65 7.81
CA THR A 73 1.06 -6.55 8.54
C THR A 73 1.41 -5.10 8.81
N SER A 74 2.19 -4.87 9.85
CA SER A 74 2.66 -3.56 10.25
C SER A 74 4.13 -3.62 10.64
N ALA A 75 4.88 -2.57 10.34
CA ALA A 75 6.28 -2.48 10.64
C ALA A 75 6.68 -1.05 10.97
N THR A 76 7.76 -0.92 11.75
CA THR A 76 8.46 0.34 11.98
C THR A 76 9.93 0.11 11.69
N VAL A 77 10.53 0.97 10.89
CA VAL A 77 11.94 0.89 10.49
C VAL A 77 12.63 2.22 10.73
N ARG A 78 13.96 2.19 10.81
CA ARG A 78 14.81 3.37 10.83
C ARG A 78 15.87 3.23 9.76
N ALA A 79 15.97 4.25 8.92
CA ALA A 79 16.98 4.32 7.89
C ALA A 79 17.68 5.66 7.94
N ASP A 80 18.94 5.66 7.53
CA ASP A 80 19.71 6.86 7.38
C ASP A 80 20.15 7.12 5.94
N GLY A 81 20.40 8.38 5.66
CA GLY A 81 20.82 8.83 4.34
C GLY A 81 21.49 10.19 4.39
N VAL A 82 22.10 10.58 3.28
CA VAL A 82 22.69 11.91 3.12
C VAL A 82 21.58 12.91 2.81
N GLY A 83 21.39 13.89 3.70
CA GLY A 83 20.29 14.85 3.62
C GLY A 83 18.90 14.23 3.84
N ASP A 84 17.92 15.10 4.07
CA ASP A 84 16.56 14.71 4.47
C ASP A 84 15.85 13.86 3.40
N ALA A 85 15.92 14.27 2.13
CA ALA A 85 15.29 13.53 1.04
C ALA A 85 15.89 12.12 0.84
N GLY A 86 17.19 11.98 1.05
CA GLY A 86 17.88 10.69 0.91
C GLY A 86 17.51 9.73 2.05
N ALA A 87 17.49 10.22 3.28
CA ALA A 87 17.12 9.43 4.44
C ALA A 87 15.63 9.05 4.44
N ASP A 88 14.74 9.97 4.05
CA ASP A 88 13.31 9.70 3.88
C ASP A 88 13.06 8.61 2.83
N ALA A 89 13.67 8.72 1.65
CA ALA A 89 13.55 7.70 0.61
C ALA A 89 14.05 6.33 1.09
N ALA A 90 15.19 6.30 1.80
CA ALA A 90 15.73 5.06 2.38
C ALA A 90 14.76 4.44 3.41
N ALA A 91 14.14 5.25 4.27
CA ALA A 91 13.18 4.79 5.27
C ALA A 91 11.93 4.19 4.62
N ARG A 92 11.42 4.81 3.54
CA ARG A 92 10.29 4.29 2.78
C ARG A 92 10.60 2.98 2.07
N THR A 93 11.77 2.85 1.46
CA THR A 93 12.20 1.61 0.80
C THR A 93 12.33 0.47 1.81
N GLN A 94 13.00 0.70 2.92
CA GLN A 94 13.15 -0.32 3.97
C GLN A 94 11.80 -0.72 4.58
N LEU A 95 10.88 0.24 4.77
CA LEU A 95 9.54 -0.05 5.28
C LEU A 95 8.78 -0.96 4.29
N ALA A 96 8.84 -0.65 3.00
CA ALA A 96 8.19 -1.45 1.97
C ALA A 96 8.76 -2.88 1.92
N GLU A 97 10.08 -3.04 1.97
CA GLU A 97 10.75 -4.35 2.00
C GLU A 97 10.33 -5.18 3.22
N ALA A 98 10.33 -4.57 4.42
CA ALA A 98 9.92 -5.22 5.65
C ALA A 98 8.44 -5.68 5.59
N LEU A 99 7.56 -4.79 5.14
CA LEU A 99 6.13 -5.09 5.02
C LEU A 99 5.84 -6.18 3.97
N VAL A 100 6.52 -6.14 2.82
CA VAL A 100 6.33 -7.16 1.77
C VAL A 100 6.80 -8.52 2.25
N GLY A 101 7.97 -8.61 2.92
CA GLY A 101 8.47 -9.86 3.49
C GLY A 101 7.46 -10.49 4.45
N GLN A 102 6.99 -9.72 5.42
CA GLN A 102 5.99 -10.17 6.39
C GLN A 102 4.65 -10.55 5.75
N LEU A 103 4.20 -9.79 4.75
CA LEU A 103 2.94 -10.06 4.07
C LEU A 103 2.99 -11.39 3.32
N LEU A 104 4.09 -11.67 2.62
CA LEU A 104 4.26 -12.93 1.90
C LEU A 104 4.29 -14.14 2.84
N GLU A 105 4.83 -13.99 4.05
CA GLU A 105 4.79 -15.03 5.09
C GLU A 105 3.38 -15.22 5.68
N ALA A 106 2.61 -14.13 5.78
CA ALA A 106 1.25 -14.15 6.33
C ALA A 106 0.19 -14.66 5.34
N LEU A 107 0.46 -14.55 4.03
CA LEU A 107 -0.45 -15.04 3.00
C LEU A 107 -0.44 -16.58 2.96
N PRO A 108 -1.61 -17.23 2.91
CA PRO A 108 -1.66 -18.68 2.77
C PRO A 108 -1.02 -19.11 1.44
N PRO A 109 -0.30 -20.24 1.39
CA PRO A 109 0.25 -20.76 0.15
C PRO A 109 -0.87 -20.98 -0.87
N GLY A 110 -0.65 -20.51 -2.09
CA GLY A 110 -1.61 -20.63 -3.18
C GLY A 110 -1.99 -22.10 -3.41
N ARG A 111 -3.30 -22.35 -3.57
CA ARG A 111 -3.83 -23.64 -4.01
C ARG A 111 -3.58 -23.85 -5.49
#